data_AF-A0A016TRG2-F1
#
_entry.id   AF-A0A016TRG2-F1
#
_cell.length_a   1.000
_cell.length_b   1.000
_cell.length_c   1.000
_cell.angle_alpha   90.00
_cell.angle_beta   90.00
_cell.angle_gamma   90.00
#
_symmetry.space_group_name_H-M   'P 1'
#
loop_
_entity.id
_entity.type
_entity.pdbx_description
1 polymer ?
#
loop_
_entity_poly.entity_id
_entity_poly.type
_entity_poly.pdbx_seq_one_letter_code
_entity_poly.pdbx_strand_id
1 'polypeptide(L)'
;MHYGKPMIVVPLFADQQLNSKAVERRGMGIILERHLLNKKTLTEALKHVMGSKEIARKCALVASILAGRPKQYRQEIAKWAKIITEHGKLDHLPLYSRNMNWIQYYSLDVIAFELCIVISALSLVVWLIRRVLSCFYTSKVKSD
;
A
#
# COMPACT_ATOMS: atom_id res chain seq x y z
N MET A 1 8.54 18.25 -4.59
CA MET A 1 9.86 18.20 -3.92
C MET A 1 10.94 19.01 -4.66
N HIS A 2 11.11 18.88 -5.98
CA HIS A 2 12.14 19.58 -6.76
C HIS A 2 12.27 21.10 -6.49
N TYR A 3 11.16 21.83 -6.36
CA TYR A 3 11.17 23.28 -6.13
C TYR A 3 11.39 23.71 -4.67
N GLY A 4 11.58 22.76 -3.75
CA GLY A 4 11.88 23.06 -2.35
C GLY A 4 10.81 23.89 -1.64
N LYS A 5 9.54 23.69 -1.99
CA LYS A 5 8.41 24.35 -1.32
C LYS A 5 7.84 23.47 -0.22
N PRO A 6 7.54 24.03 0.96
CA PRO A 6 6.77 23.36 2.00
C PRO A 6 5.40 22.93 1.49
N MET A 7 4.84 21.84 2.04
CA MET A 7 3.58 21.26 1.59
C MET A 7 2.60 21.03 2.73
N ILE A 8 1.31 21.26 2.47
CA ILE A 8 0.21 20.71 3.27
C ILE A 8 -0.38 19.59 2.43
N VAL A 9 -0.39 18.37 2.95
CA VAL A 9 -0.86 17.19 2.21
C VAL A 9 -2.20 16.75 2.79
N VAL A 10 -3.24 16.76 1.95
CA VAL A 10 -4.57 16.25 2.29
C VAL A 10 -4.78 14.93 1.54
N PRO A 11 -4.50 13.77 2.16
CA PRO A 11 -4.65 12.49 1.48
C PRO A 11 -6.15 12.16 1.29
N LEU A 12 -6.53 11.78 0.08
CA LEU A 12 -7.91 11.42 -0.27
C LEU A 12 -8.07 9.91 -0.51
N PHE A 13 -7.22 9.31 -1.33
CA PHE A 13 -7.29 7.89 -1.70
C PHE A 13 -5.97 7.36 -2.28
N ALA A 14 -5.94 6.04 -2.49
CA ALA A 14 -4.84 5.28 -3.11
C ALA A 14 -3.50 5.42 -2.37
N ASP A 15 -2.48 5.92 -3.05
CA ASP A 15 -1.10 6.00 -2.57
C ASP A 15 -0.83 7.30 -1.80
N GLN A 16 -1.80 8.23 -1.76
CA GLN A 16 -1.64 9.53 -1.10
C GLN A 16 -1.38 9.38 0.40
N GLN A 17 -1.95 8.38 1.08
CA GLN A 17 -1.67 8.11 2.49
C GLN A 17 -0.20 7.71 2.74
N LEU A 18 0.41 6.99 1.80
CA LEU A 18 1.81 6.60 1.90
C LEU A 18 2.73 7.78 1.54
N ASN A 19 2.37 8.51 0.50
CA ASN A 19 3.11 9.68 0.04
C ASN A 19 3.09 10.82 1.07
N SER A 20 1.97 11.06 1.76
CA SER A 20 1.85 12.06 2.82
C SER A 20 2.77 11.75 3.99
N LYS A 21 2.79 10.50 4.48
CA LYS A 21 3.75 10.02 5.49
C LYS A 21 5.19 10.15 5.02
N ALA A 22 5.45 10.00 3.73
CA ALA A 22 6.78 10.18 3.16
C ALA A 22 7.20 11.66 3.10
N VAL A 23 6.26 12.59 2.95
CA VAL A 23 6.50 14.04 3.05
C VAL A 23 6.79 14.45 4.49
N GLU A 24 5.96 13.98 5.42
CA GLU A 24 6.07 14.28 6.86
C GLU A 24 7.37 13.71 7.46
N ARG A 25 7.72 12.44 7.17
CA ARG A 25 8.99 11.84 7.61
C ARG A 25 10.22 12.61 7.11
N ARG A 26 10.13 13.23 5.94
CA ARG A 26 11.19 14.10 5.40
C ARG A 26 11.15 15.52 5.99
N GLY A 27 10.16 15.83 6.82
CA GLY A 27 9.94 17.14 7.44
C GLY A 27 9.70 18.26 6.42
N MET A 28 9.11 17.94 5.27
CA MET A 28 8.85 18.90 4.18
C MET A 28 7.42 19.42 4.17
N GLY A 29 6.63 19.06 5.17
CA GLY A 29 5.23 19.38 5.22
C GLY A 29 4.52 18.67 6.36
N ILE A 30 3.24 18.97 6.47
CA ILE A 30 2.33 18.38 7.45
C ILE A 30 1.18 17.68 6.74
N ILE A 31 0.61 16.69 7.42
CA ILE A 31 -0.56 15.97 6.95
C ILE A 31 -1.80 16.61 7.56
N LEU A 32 -2.79 16.94 6.73
CA LEU A 32 -4.10 17.38 7.17
C LEU A 32 -5.13 16.35 6.71
N GLU A 33 -5.55 15.50 7.65
CA GLU A 33 -6.51 14.44 7.36
C GLU A 33 -7.83 15.00 6.85
N ARG A 34 -8.39 14.35 5.82
CA ARG A 34 -9.62 14.80 5.13
C ARG A 34 -10.78 15.09 6.10
N HIS A 35 -10.94 14.27 7.13
CA HIS A 35 -12.03 14.41 8.11
C HIS A 35 -11.83 15.58 9.09
N LEU A 36 -10.61 16.11 9.20
CA LEU A 36 -10.27 17.27 10.02
C LEU A 36 -10.19 18.56 9.19
N LEU A 37 -10.35 18.49 7.87
CA LEU A 37 -10.24 19.63 6.98
C LEU A 37 -11.40 20.60 7.18
N ASN A 38 -11.09 21.81 7.65
CA ASN A 38 -12.00 22.93 7.71
C ASN A 38 -11.21 24.25 7.62
N LYS A 39 -11.91 25.40 7.60
CA LYS A 39 -11.27 26.72 7.50
C LYS A 39 -10.23 26.97 8.60
N LYS A 40 -10.52 26.58 9.84
CA LYS A 40 -9.64 26.81 10.98
C LYS A 40 -8.38 25.95 10.88
N THR A 41 -8.53 24.64 10.69
CA THR A 41 -7.41 23.70 10.60
C THR A 41 -6.51 23.98 9.40
N LEU A 42 -7.09 24.36 8.26
CA LEU A 42 -6.30 24.78 7.09
C LEU A 42 -5.54 26.09 7.34
N THR A 43 -6.15 27.07 8.01
CA THR A 43 -5.49 28.35 8.33
C THR A 43 -4.32 28.13 9.29
N GLU A 44 -4.49 27.29 10.30
CA GLU A 44 -3.44 26.92 11.26
C GLU A 44 -2.30 26.18 10.56
N ALA A 45 -2.63 25.20 9.72
CA ALA A 45 -1.67 24.46 8.90
C ALA A 45 -0.84 25.41 8.01
N LEU A 46 -1.48 26.38 7.36
CA LEU A 46 -0.82 27.37 6.51
C LEU A 46 0.15 28.24 7.31
N LYS A 47 -0.30 28.79 8.44
CA LYS A 47 0.55 29.61 9.33
C LYS A 47 1.77 28.81 9.83
N HIS A 48 1.57 27.56 10.22
CA HIS A 48 2.64 26.70 10.70
C HIS A 48 3.69 26.45 9.61
N VAL A 49 3.25 26.01 8.43
CA VAL A 49 4.12 25.66 7.31
C VAL A 49 4.88 26.88 6.77
N MET A 50 4.25 28.05 6.74
CA MET A 50 4.90 29.30 6.32
C MET A 50 5.88 29.85 7.38
N GLY A 51 5.59 29.67 8.67
CA GLY A 51 6.42 30.18 9.76
C GLY A 51 7.61 29.28 10.13
N SER A 52 7.59 28.01 9.73
CA SER A 52 8.63 27.04 10.11
C SER A 52 9.89 27.16 9.24
N LYS A 53 10.92 27.80 9.80
CA LYS A 53 12.27 27.84 9.20
C LYS A 53 12.87 26.44 9.03
N GLU A 54 12.53 25.50 9.92
CA GLU A 54 13.01 24.13 9.83
C GLU A 54 12.45 23.41 8.59
N ILE A 55 11.14 23.50 8.37
CA ILE A 55 10.49 22.90 7.19
C ILE A 55 11.08 23.53 5.91
N ALA A 56 11.22 24.86 5.87
CA ALA A 56 11.83 25.55 4.74
C ALA A 56 13.27 25.05 4.45
N ARG A 57 14.09 24.87 5.50
CA ARG A 57 15.46 24.35 5.36
C ARG A 57 15.47 22.91 4.83
N LYS A 58 14.61 22.04 5.34
CA LYS A 58 14.48 20.65 4.88
C LYS A 58 14.03 20.58 3.41
N CYS A 59 13.07 21.41 3.02
CA CYS A 59 12.64 21.53 1.63
C CYS A 59 13.77 22.00 0.71
N ALA A 60 14.55 23.01 1.12
CA ALA A 60 15.69 23.52 0.34
C ALA A 60 16.78 22.45 0.17
N LEU A 61 17.08 21.67 1.21
CA LEU A 61 18.02 20.56 1.16
C LEU A 61 17.57 19.49 0.15
N VAL A 62 16.30 19.08 0.19
CA VAL A 62 15.80 18.09 -0.76
C VAL A 62 15.81 18.63 -2.20
N ALA A 63 15.50 19.91 -2.38
CA ALA A 63 15.60 20.56 -3.69
C ALA A 63 17.03 20.55 -4.25
N SER A 64 18.04 20.87 -3.42
CA SER A 64 19.44 20.88 -3.86
C SER A 64 19.93 19.49 -4.25
N ILE A 65 19.53 18.45 -3.50
CA ILE A 65 19.80 17.05 -3.86
C ILE A 65 19.15 16.68 -5.20
N LEU A 66 17.96 17.19 -5.48
CA LEU A 66 17.21 16.87 -6.70
C LEU A 66 17.60 17.72 -7.92
N ALA A 67 18.34 18.82 -7.75
CA ALA A 67 18.65 19.76 -8.82
C ALA A 67 19.36 19.12 -10.03
N GLY A 68 20.21 18.11 -9.81
CA GLY A 68 20.92 17.39 -10.87
C GLY A 68 20.13 16.26 -11.53
N ARG A 69 19.02 15.82 -10.92
CA ARG A 69 18.23 14.67 -11.36
C ARG A 69 17.72 14.77 -12.81
N PRO A 70 17.24 15.94 -13.31
CA PRO A 70 16.72 16.01 -14.68
C PRO A 70 17.73 15.59 -15.75
N LYS A 71 19.01 15.95 -15.59
CA LYS A 71 20.08 15.53 -16.52
C LYS A 71 20.33 14.02 -16.41
N GLN A 72 20.40 13.49 -15.19
CA GLN A 72 20.55 12.06 -14.94
C GLN A 72 19.42 11.24 -15.55
N TYR A 73 18.16 11.69 -15.41
CA TYR A 73 17.01 10.98 -15.98
C TYR A 73 17.04 10.92 -17.51
N ARG A 74 17.51 11.99 -18.18
CA ARG A 74 17.68 11.97 -19.65
C ARG A 74 18.71 10.93 -20.08
N GLN A 75 19.82 10.82 -19.36
CA GLN A 75 20.86 9.82 -19.64
C GLN A 75 20.34 8.40 -19.40
N GLU A 76 19.60 8.17 -18.30
CA GLU A 76 18.98 6.87 -18.02
C GLU A 76 17.97 6.49 -19.11
N ILE A 77 17.10 7.41 -19.53
CA ILE A 77 16.14 7.15 -20.61
C ILE A 77 16.89 6.80 -21.91
N ALA A 78 17.92 7.57 -22.28
CA ALA A 78 18.72 7.29 -23.47
C ALA A 78 19.40 5.91 -23.39
N LYS A 79 19.91 5.53 -22.20
CA LYS A 79 20.48 4.21 -21.94
C LYS A 79 19.46 3.10 -22.13
N TRP A 80 18.26 3.21 -21.54
CA TRP A 80 17.21 2.21 -21.70
C TRP A 80 16.68 2.13 -23.14
N ALA A 81 16.54 3.27 -23.81
CA ALA A 81 16.17 3.30 -25.22
C ALA A 81 17.21 2.56 -26.08
N LYS A 82 18.51 2.80 -25.84
CA LYS A 82 19.60 2.10 -26.52
C LYS A 82 19.53 0.59 -26.30
N ILE A 83 19.34 0.15 -25.05
CA ILE A 83 19.21 -1.28 -24.71
C ILE A 83 18.05 -1.92 -25.49
N ILE A 84 16.90 -1.26 -25.56
CA ILE A 84 15.72 -1.75 -26.30
C ILE A 84 15.97 -1.79 -27.80
N THR A 85 16.66 -0.79 -28.38
CA THR A 85 16.99 -0.82 -29.81
C THR A 85 18.01 -1.90 -30.18
N GLU A 86 18.95 -2.21 -29.28
CA GLU A 86 19.99 -3.22 -29.53
C GLU A 86 19.51 -4.65 -29.28
N HIS A 87 18.70 -4.87 -28.25
CA HIS A 87 18.29 -6.20 -27.79
C HIS A 87 16.82 -6.52 -28.05
N GLY A 88 16.05 -5.57 -28.58
CA GLY A 88 14.62 -5.70 -28.78
C GLY A 88 13.84 -5.70 -27.46
N LYS A 89 12.72 -6.44 -27.44
CA LYS A 89 11.85 -6.54 -26.27
C LYS A 89 12.54 -7.32 -25.16
N LEU A 90 12.65 -6.71 -23.98
CA LEU A 90 13.12 -7.38 -22.76
C LEU A 90 11.97 -8.15 -22.11
N ASP A 91 11.88 -9.46 -22.32
CA ASP A 91 10.74 -10.28 -21.89
C ASP A 91 10.51 -10.36 -20.37
N HIS A 92 11.50 -9.98 -19.56
CA HIS A 92 11.41 -9.93 -18.11
C HIS A 92 10.88 -8.59 -17.55
N LEU A 93 10.73 -7.55 -18.38
CA LEU A 93 10.19 -6.25 -17.93
C LEU A 93 8.66 -6.21 -17.82
N PRO A 94 7.89 -6.80 -18.76
CA PRO A 94 6.45 -6.90 -18.59
C PRO A 94 6.09 -7.75 -17.37
N LEU A 95 5.02 -7.37 -16.67
CA LEU A 95 4.41 -8.24 -15.67
C LEU A 95 3.99 -9.56 -16.33
N TYR A 96 4.45 -10.68 -15.77
CA TYR A 96 4.10 -12.03 -16.25
C TYR A 96 2.58 -12.28 -16.20
N SER A 97 1.85 -11.53 -15.38
CA SER A 97 0.38 -11.56 -15.29
C SER A 97 -0.33 -11.33 -16.63
N ARG A 98 0.32 -10.71 -17.62
CA ARG A 98 -0.25 -10.55 -18.98
C ARG A 98 -0.40 -11.86 -19.75
N ASN A 99 0.36 -12.89 -19.39
CA ASN A 99 0.34 -14.20 -20.04
C ASN A 99 -0.43 -15.25 -19.24
N MET A 100 -0.98 -14.87 -18.07
CA MET A 100 -1.74 -15.77 -17.22
C MET A 100 -3.18 -15.90 -17.71
N ASN A 101 -3.75 -17.11 -17.61
CA ASN A 101 -5.19 -17.27 -17.78
C ASN A 101 -5.94 -16.68 -16.57
N TRP A 102 -7.26 -16.53 -16.70
CA TRP A 102 -8.08 -15.94 -15.63
C TRP A 102 -8.04 -16.75 -14.31
N ILE A 103 -7.85 -18.08 -14.36
CA ILE A 103 -7.73 -18.93 -13.17
C ILE A 103 -6.47 -18.57 -12.37
N GLN A 104 -5.32 -18.47 -13.04
CA GLN A 104 -4.04 -18.10 -12.42
C GLN A 104 -4.05 -16.63 -11.99
N TYR A 105 -4.56 -15.73 -12.84
CA TYR A 105 -4.60 -14.31 -12.57
C TYR A 105 -5.40 -13.98 -11.29
N TYR A 106 -6.52 -14.67 -11.08
CA TYR A 106 -7.34 -14.55 -9.87
C TYR A 106 -7.01 -15.58 -8.79
N SER A 107 -6.03 -16.46 -9.02
CA SER A 107 -5.58 -17.51 -8.08
C SER A 107 -6.72 -18.37 -7.53
N LEU A 108 -7.63 -18.80 -8.40
CA LEU A 108 -8.85 -19.51 -8.00
C LEU A 108 -8.58 -20.89 -7.41
N ASP A 109 -7.51 -21.54 -7.83
CA ASP A 109 -7.00 -22.79 -7.26
C ASP A 109 -6.60 -22.61 -5.78
N VAL A 110 -5.88 -21.54 -5.47
CA VAL A 110 -5.48 -21.20 -4.09
C VAL A 110 -6.70 -20.88 -3.24
N ILE A 111 -7.63 -20.06 -3.76
CA ILE A 111 -8.88 -19.73 -3.06
C ILE A 111 -9.71 -20.99 -2.78
N ALA A 112 -9.87 -21.86 -3.77
CA ALA A 112 -10.60 -23.11 -3.60
C ALA A 112 -9.95 -24.02 -2.55
N PHE A 113 -8.62 -24.13 -2.57
CA PHE A 113 -7.87 -24.88 -1.55
C PHE A 113 -8.08 -24.32 -0.14
N GLU A 114 -7.99 -22.99 0.04
CA GLU A 114 -8.21 -22.34 1.32
C GLU A 114 -9.65 -22.54 1.82
N LEU A 115 -10.65 -22.43 0.93
CA LEU A 115 -12.05 -22.71 1.26
C LEU A 115 -12.26 -24.15 1.71
N CYS A 116 -11.62 -25.13 1.05
CA CYS A 116 -11.68 -26.54 1.47
C CYS A 116 -11.12 -26.73 2.88
N ILE A 117 -10.01 -26.06 3.23
CA ILE A 117 -9.46 -26.10 4.59
C ILE A 117 -10.47 -25.54 5.59
N VAL A 118 -11.04 -24.35 5.33
CA VAL A 118 -12.01 -23.72 6.23
C VAL A 118 -13.26 -24.60 6.41
N ILE A 119 -13.82 -25.15 5.32
CA ILE A 119 -15.00 -26.02 5.36
C ILE A 119 -14.69 -27.31 6.12
N SER A 120 -13.53 -27.94 5.88
CA SER A 120 -13.14 -29.16 6.58
C SER A 120 -12.99 -28.92 8.08
N ALA A 121 -12.32 -27.84 8.49
CA ALA A 121 -12.19 -27.46 9.89
C ALA A 121 -13.55 -27.20 10.55
N LEU A 122 -14.45 -26.45 9.90
CA LEU A 122 -15.80 -26.21 10.42
C LEU A 122 -16.60 -27.50 10.53
N SER A 123 -16.53 -28.37 9.53
CA SER A 123 -17.22 -29.66 9.54
C SER A 123 -16.72 -30.58 10.66
N LEU A 124 -15.41 -30.57 10.92
CA LEU A 124 -14.78 -31.30 12.03
C LEU A 124 -15.28 -30.78 13.38
N VAL A 125 -15.33 -29.46 13.57
CA VAL A 125 -15.86 -28.85 14.80
C VAL A 125 -17.32 -29.23 15.02
N VAL A 126 -18.17 -29.11 13.99
CA VAL A 126 -19.58 -29.51 14.08
C VAL A 126 -19.71 -30.99 14.40
N TRP A 127 -18.90 -31.85 13.78
CA TRP A 127 -18.89 -33.28 14.06
C TRP A 127 -18.47 -33.59 15.51
N LEU A 128 -17.43 -32.92 16.02
CA LEU A 128 -16.97 -33.06 17.41
C LEU A 128 -18.06 -32.63 18.39
N ILE A 129 -18.71 -31.49 18.17
CA ILE A 129 -19.83 -31.01 19.00
C ILE A 129 -20.97 -32.04 19.00
N ARG A 130 -21.37 -32.54 17.82
CA ARG A 130 -22.41 -33.57 17.71
C ARG A 130 -22.06 -34.85 18.46
N ARG A 131 -20.79 -35.29 18.37
CA ARG A 131 -20.29 -36.47 19.07
C ARG A 131 -20.28 -36.29 20.60
N VAL A 132 -19.87 -35.12 21.07
CA VAL A 132 -19.90 -34.79 22.50
C VAL A 132 -21.34 -34.75 23.01
N LEU A 133 -22.26 -34.09 22.29
CA LEU A 133 -23.67 -34.04 22.65
C LEU A 133 -24.34 -35.43 22.65
N SER A 134 -24.00 -36.32 21.71
CA SER A 134 -24.55 -37.68 21.68
C SER A 134 -24.01 -38.55 22.81
N CYS A 135 -22.75 -38.37 23.24
CA CYS A 135 -22.21 -39.00 24.45
C CYS A 135 -22.96 -38.55 25.72
N PHE A 136 -23.33 -37.27 25.84
CA PHE A 136 -24.13 -36.80 26.98
C PHE A 136 -25.58 -37.31 26.95
N TYR A 137 -26.20 -37.42 25.77
CA TYR A 137 -27.55 -37.96 25.62
C TYR A 137 -27.62 -39.44 26.03
N THR A 138 -26.65 -40.25 25.58
CA THR A 138 -26.57 -41.69 25.91
C THR A 138 -26.21 -41.97 27.36
N SER A 139 -25.40 -41.11 28.00
CA SER A 139 -25.11 -41.19 29.44
C SER A 139 -26.36 -40.95 30.30
N LYS A 140 -27.23 -39.99 29.93
CA LYS A 140 -28.50 -39.74 30.64
C LYS A 140 -29.49 -40.92 30.58
N VAL A 141 -29.46 -41.72 29.51
CA VAL A 141 -30.37 -42.88 29.33
C VAL A 141 -29.91 -44.11 30.14
N LYS A 142 -28.66 -44.14 30.62
CA LYS A 142 -28.08 -45.29 31.34
C LYS A 142 -28.05 -45.15 32.87
N SER A 143 -28.68 -44.11 33.42
CA SER A 143 -28.83 -43.90 34.87
C SER A 143 -30.19 -44.42 35.34
N ASP A 144 -30.30 -45.73 35.52
CA ASP A 144 -31.29 -46.42 36.37
C ASP A 144 -30.55 -47.45 37.24
#